data_AF-A0A3C1NF42-F1
#
_entry.id   AF-A0A3C1NF42-F1
#
_cell.length_a   1.000
_cell.length_b   1.000
_cell.length_c   1.000
_cell.angle_alpha   90.00
_cell.angle_beta   90.00
_cell.angle_gamma   90.00
#
_symmetry.space_group_name_H-M   'P 1'
#
loop_
_entity.id
_entity.type
_entity.pdbx_description
1 polymer ?
#
loop_
_entity_poly.entity_id
_entity_poly.type
_entity_poly.pdbx_seq_one_letter_code
_entity_poly.pdbx_strand_id
1 'polypeptide(L)'
;VVTSVALLSGYVLLSAAWLIMKGDEALKEWAYGVCRFALIVVSVFIVVFSLWTPFLHPEIAARWFKPGNMVMLSPVPLITAASVVALWMALQRRQRYLPFLLATALFILCYTGLAVSLFPFIIPPGITIWQAAAAPDSQLFMLYGAIPILPIILGYTAYSYYVFWEASEHDTYH
;
A
#
# COMPACT_ATOMS: atom_id res chain seq x y z
N VAL A 1 6.42 -8.97 16.25
CA VAL A 1 5.46 -8.19 17.07
C VAL A 1 5.29 -6.78 16.53
N VAL A 2 6.32 -5.92 16.51
CA VAL A 2 6.20 -4.52 16.00
C VAL A 2 5.70 -4.46 14.56
N THR A 3 6.23 -5.31 13.68
CA THR A 3 5.80 -5.44 12.28
C THR A 3 4.33 -5.84 12.15
N SER A 4 3.86 -6.75 13.00
CA SER A 4 2.46 -7.19 13.05
C SER A 4 1.52 -6.03 13.42
N VAL A 5 1.89 -5.24 14.43
CA VAL A 5 1.10 -4.07 14.87
C VAL A 5 1.08 -2.99 13.78
N ALA A 6 2.20 -2.74 13.13
CA ALA A 6 2.29 -1.79 12.03
C ALA A 6 1.39 -2.22 10.85
N LEU A 7 1.43 -3.51 10.50
CA LEU A 7 0.61 -4.05 9.42
C LEU A 7 -0.88 -3.97 9.75
N LEU A 8 -1.29 -4.35 10.97
CA LEU A 8 -2.67 -4.21 11.44
C LEU A 8 -3.15 -2.76 11.37
N SER A 9 -2.31 -1.80 11.79
CA SER A 9 -2.62 -0.38 11.73
C SER A 9 -2.84 0.10 10.29
N GLY A 10 -2.05 -0.42 9.35
CA GLY A 10 -2.23 -0.16 7.94
C GLY A 10 -3.52 -0.75 7.37
N TYR A 11 -3.91 -1.97 7.76
CA TYR A 11 -5.20 -2.54 7.38
C TYR A 11 -6.36 -1.71 7.91
N VAL A 12 -6.28 -1.24 9.16
CA VAL A 12 -7.29 -0.33 9.73
C VAL A 12 -7.41 0.95 8.90
N LEU A 13 -6.28 1.53 8.45
CA LEU A 13 -6.28 2.71 7.59
C LEU A 13 -7.01 2.45 6.26
N LEU A 14 -6.68 1.34 5.58
CA LEU A 14 -7.32 0.97 4.31
C LEU A 14 -8.81 0.69 4.48
N SER A 15 -9.18 -0.07 5.51
CA SER A 15 -10.58 -0.37 5.81
C SER A 15 -11.37 0.88 6.16
N ALA A 16 -10.84 1.77 7.00
CA ALA A 16 -11.51 3.03 7.34
C ALA A 16 -11.66 3.95 6.10
N ALA A 17 -10.64 4.02 5.25
CA ALA A 17 -10.73 4.79 4.00
C ALA A 17 -11.76 4.20 3.02
N TRP A 18 -11.89 2.88 2.96
CA TRP A 18 -12.94 2.22 2.18
C TRP A 18 -14.34 2.48 2.76
N LEU A 19 -14.49 2.46 4.08
CA LEU A 19 -15.75 2.81 4.76
C LEU A 19 -16.14 4.27 4.53
N ILE A 20 -15.18 5.20 4.42
CA ILE A 20 -15.48 6.60 4.03
C ILE A 20 -16.06 6.67 2.62
N MET A 21 -15.59 5.83 1.70
CA MET A 21 -16.04 5.82 0.31
C MET A 21 -17.44 5.21 0.15
N LYS A 22 -17.71 4.11 0.86
CA LYS A 22 -18.87 3.23 0.66
C LYS A 22 -19.89 3.20 1.79
N GLY A 23 -19.57 3.72 2.97
CA GLY A 23 -20.45 3.70 4.13
C GLY A 23 -21.50 4.81 4.12
N ASP A 24 -22.59 4.57 4.86
CA ASP A 24 -23.66 5.54 5.12
C ASP A 24 -23.16 6.72 5.97
N GLU A 25 -23.94 7.80 6.05
CA GLU A 25 -23.48 9.07 6.63
C GLU A 25 -22.96 8.95 8.07
N ALA A 26 -23.66 8.20 8.94
CA ALA A 26 -23.23 7.96 10.32
C ALA A 26 -21.93 7.15 10.39
N LEU A 27 -21.78 6.14 9.52
CA LEU A 27 -20.60 5.29 9.45
C LEU A 27 -19.40 6.06 8.87
N LYS A 28 -19.65 6.91 7.88
CA LYS A 28 -18.66 7.81 7.28
C LYS A 28 -18.06 8.73 8.33
N GLU A 29 -18.89 9.35 9.17
CA GLU A 29 -18.44 10.30 10.19
C GLU A 29 -17.50 9.63 11.21
N TRP A 30 -17.89 8.44 11.68
CA TRP A 30 -17.03 7.62 12.53
C TRP A 30 -15.73 7.21 11.81
N ALA A 31 -15.83 6.78 10.55
CA ALA A 31 -14.70 6.32 9.75
C ALA A 31 -13.67 7.43 9.50
N TYR A 32 -14.08 8.70 9.35
CA TYR A 32 -13.14 9.83 9.28
C TYR A 32 -12.29 9.96 10.54
N GLY A 33 -12.88 9.77 11.72
CA GLY A 33 -12.16 9.79 13.00
C GLY A 33 -11.12 8.67 13.09
N VAL A 34 -11.55 7.44 12.78
CA VAL A 34 -10.68 6.25 12.78
C VAL A 34 -9.57 6.38 11.76
N CYS A 35 -9.87 6.86 10.54
CA CYS A 35 -8.89 7.02 9.47
C CYS A 35 -7.81 8.04 9.83
N ARG A 36 -8.17 9.15 10.49
CA ARG A 36 -7.20 10.15 10.99
C ARG A 36 -6.28 9.54 12.04
N PHE A 37 -6.83 8.81 13.01
CA PHE A 37 -6.03 8.15 14.04
C PHE A 37 -5.09 7.09 13.43
N ALA A 38 -5.62 6.24 12.56
CA ALA A 38 -4.85 5.21 11.85
C ALA A 38 -3.73 5.82 11.00
N LEU A 39 -3.98 6.95 10.32
CA LEU A 39 -2.94 7.63 9.54
C LEU A 39 -1.79 8.12 10.40
N ILE A 40 -2.08 8.67 11.59
CA ILE A 40 -1.04 9.11 12.53
C ILE A 40 -0.20 7.90 12.96
N VAL A 41 -0.85 6.81 13.37
CA VAL A 41 -0.17 5.58 13.82
C VAL A 41 0.70 4.99 12.70
N VAL A 42 0.17 4.88 11.48
CA VAL A 42 0.91 4.39 10.31
C VAL A 42 2.10 5.31 9.99
N SER A 43 1.91 6.62 10.06
CA SER A 43 2.96 7.60 9.80
C SER A 43 4.10 7.50 10.83
N VAL A 44 3.78 7.28 12.10
CA VAL A 44 4.77 6.99 13.15
C VAL A 44 5.55 5.72 12.81
N PHE A 45 4.87 4.63 12.43
CA PHE A 45 5.57 3.40 12.03
C PHE A 45 6.45 3.59 10.80
N ILE A 46 6.01 4.34 9.79
CA ILE A 46 6.84 4.67 8.62
C ILE A 46 8.13 5.33 9.08
N VAL A 47 8.06 6.39 9.90
CA VAL A 47 9.25 7.08 10.41
C VAL A 47 10.14 6.15 11.24
N VAL A 48 9.53 5.38 12.15
CA VAL A 48 10.26 4.42 13.00
C VAL A 48 11.01 3.41 12.14
N PHE A 49 10.38 2.77 11.16
CA PHE A 49 11.05 1.80 10.29
C PHE A 49 12.07 2.47 9.37
N SER A 50 11.78 3.65 8.81
CA SER A 50 12.73 4.39 7.96
C SER A 50 14.04 4.71 8.69
N LEU A 51 14.01 4.93 10.01
CA LEU A 51 15.21 5.16 10.81
C LEU A 51 15.82 3.87 11.36
N TRP A 52 14.98 2.96 11.86
CA TRP A 52 15.43 1.74 12.54
C TRP A 52 16.09 0.75 11.59
N THR A 53 15.53 0.57 10.39
CA THR A 53 16.02 -0.42 9.42
C THR A 53 17.46 -0.17 8.95
N PRO A 54 17.84 1.04 8.48
CA PRO A 54 19.22 1.32 8.09
C PRO A 54 20.19 1.33 9.28
N PHE A 55 19.71 1.63 10.49
CA PHE A 55 20.54 1.59 11.69
C PHE A 55 20.95 0.17 12.07
N LEU A 56 20.07 -0.81 11.89
CA LEU A 56 20.37 -2.23 12.16
C LEU A 56 21.11 -2.93 11.02
N HIS A 57 20.91 -2.50 9.77
CA HIS A 57 21.44 -3.17 8.59
C HIS A 57 22.30 -2.22 7.76
N PRO A 58 23.63 -2.25 7.95
CA PRO A 58 24.57 -1.40 7.21
C PRO A 58 24.46 -1.52 5.70
N GLU A 59 24.09 -2.70 5.18
CA GLU A 59 23.88 -2.92 3.74
C GLU A 59 22.70 -2.11 3.20
N ILE A 60 21.61 -2.02 3.97
CA ILE A 60 20.43 -1.22 3.65
C ILE A 60 20.81 0.27 3.70
N ALA A 61 21.52 0.70 4.74
CA ALA A 61 22.03 2.06 4.82
C ALA A 61 22.91 2.42 3.63
N ALA A 62 23.85 1.54 3.26
CA ALA A 62 24.71 1.74 2.11
C ALA A 62 23.92 1.82 0.79
N ARG A 63 22.78 1.13 0.67
CA ARG A 63 21.94 1.24 -0.52
C ARG A 63 21.20 2.58 -0.60
N TRP A 64 20.61 3.02 0.51
CA TRP A 64 19.78 4.23 0.55
C TRP A 64 20.60 5.52 0.57
N PHE A 65 21.75 5.54 1.25
CA PHE A 65 22.54 6.75 1.49
C PHE A 65 23.79 6.88 0.60
N LYS A 66 24.07 5.93 -0.30
CA LYS A 66 25.09 6.12 -1.34
C LYS A 66 24.68 7.30 -2.25
N PRO A 67 25.56 8.27 -2.55
CA PRO A 67 25.18 9.50 -3.25
C PRO A 67 24.39 9.29 -4.56
N GLY A 68 24.79 8.32 -5.40
CA GLY A 68 24.07 8.01 -6.64
C GLY A 68 22.69 7.39 -6.41
N ASN A 69 22.60 6.41 -5.51
CA ASN A 69 21.33 5.74 -5.20
C ASN A 69 20.39 6.66 -4.42
N MET A 70 20.90 7.54 -3.58
CA MET A 70 20.11 8.45 -2.76
C MET A 70 19.25 9.35 -3.65
N VAL A 71 19.82 9.91 -4.73
CA VAL A 71 19.05 10.73 -5.68
C VAL A 71 17.99 9.89 -6.38
N MET A 72 18.34 8.70 -6.86
CA MET A 72 17.39 7.81 -7.57
C MET A 72 16.27 7.26 -6.68
N LEU A 73 16.56 7.00 -5.40
CA LEU A 73 15.62 6.41 -4.44
C LEU A 73 14.84 7.45 -3.64
N SER A 74 15.32 8.69 -3.56
CA SER A 74 14.65 9.79 -2.85
C SER A 74 13.20 10.09 -3.30
N PRO A 75 12.77 9.84 -4.56
CA PRO A 75 11.37 10.01 -4.92
C PRO A 75 10.43 9.14 -4.08
N VAL A 76 10.85 7.94 -3.67
CA VAL A 76 10.00 7.03 -2.88
C VAL A 76 9.62 7.64 -1.52
N PRO A 77 10.56 8.04 -0.63
CA PRO A 77 10.22 8.66 0.65
C PRO A 77 9.58 10.04 0.47
N LEU A 78 9.95 10.81 -0.56
CA LEU A 78 9.33 12.11 -0.82
C LEU A 78 7.86 11.99 -1.22
N ILE A 79 7.55 11.07 -2.15
CA ILE A 79 6.16 10.79 -2.55
C ILE A 79 5.39 10.18 -1.37
N THR A 80 6.03 9.32 -0.56
CA THR A 80 5.40 8.76 0.67
C THR A 80 4.99 9.89 1.62
N ALA A 81 5.89 10.83 1.91
CA ALA A 81 5.59 11.98 2.75
C ALA A 81 4.50 12.87 2.14
N ALA A 82 4.56 13.11 0.83
CA ALA A 82 3.53 13.86 0.11
C ALA A 82 2.16 13.16 0.17
N SER A 83 2.11 11.83 0.05
CA SER A 83 0.88 11.03 0.16
C SER A 83 0.29 11.09 1.57
N VAL A 84 1.11 11.05 2.63
CA VAL A 84 0.64 11.24 4.02
C VAL A 84 -0.01 12.61 4.19
N VAL A 85 0.66 13.68 3.72
CA VAL A 85 0.15 15.05 3.82
C VAL A 85 -1.13 15.22 2.99
N ALA A 86 -1.14 14.73 1.75
CA ALA A 86 -2.29 14.77 0.86
C ALA A 86 -3.48 14.01 1.47
N LEU A 87 -3.24 12.85 2.08
CA LEU A 87 -4.27 12.05 2.73
C LEU A 87 -4.83 12.77 3.96
N TRP A 88 -3.97 13.40 4.78
CA TRP A 88 -4.40 14.24 5.89
C TRP A 88 -5.28 15.40 5.40
N MET A 89 -4.87 16.11 4.35
CA MET A 89 -5.66 17.18 3.74
C MET A 89 -6.99 16.68 3.17
N ALA A 90 -7.01 15.50 2.54
CA ALA A 90 -8.22 14.88 2.02
C ALA A 90 -9.22 14.56 3.16
N LEU A 91 -8.71 14.07 4.30
CA LEU A 91 -9.52 13.80 5.49
C LEU A 91 -10.03 15.08 6.17
N GLN A 92 -9.27 16.17 6.13
CA GLN A 92 -9.72 17.49 6.63
C GLN A 92 -10.81 18.08 5.74
N ARG A 93 -10.62 17.98 4.42
CA ARG A 93 -11.59 18.44 3.40
C ARG A 93 -12.78 17.50 3.21
N ARG A 94 -12.89 16.43 4.01
CA ARG A 94 -13.98 15.42 3.96
C ARG A 94 -14.20 14.88 2.53
N GLN A 95 -13.11 14.61 1.81
CA GLN A 95 -13.16 14.04 0.47
C GLN A 95 -13.60 12.57 0.51
N ARG A 96 -14.53 12.17 -0.36
CA ARG A 96 -15.12 10.81 -0.34
C ARG A 96 -14.19 9.73 -0.92
N TYR A 97 -13.62 9.96 -2.10
CA TYR A 97 -12.87 8.94 -2.85
C TYR A 97 -11.36 9.01 -2.63
N LEU A 98 -10.85 10.23 -2.47
CA LEU A 98 -9.41 10.50 -2.38
C LEU A 98 -8.71 9.77 -1.22
N PRO A 99 -9.32 9.62 -0.03
CA PRO A 99 -8.66 8.92 1.08
C PRO A 99 -8.30 7.48 0.77
N PHE A 100 -9.18 6.74 0.08
CA PHE A 100 -8.94 5.34 -0.28
C PHE A 100 -7.80 5.21 -1.30
N LEU A 101 -7.81 6.05 -2.34
CA LEU A 101 -6.75 6.06 -3.36
C LEU A 101 -5.39 6.41 -2.77
N LEU A 102 -5.33 7.43 -1.91
CA LEU A 102 -4.08 7.86 -1.27
C LEU A 102 -3.58 6.85 -0.23
N ALA A 103 -4.47 6.22 0.55
CA ALA A 103 -4.10 5.15 1.47
C ALA A 103 -3.54 3.93 0.72
N THR A 104 -4.15 3.57 -0.42
CA THR A 104 -3.67 2.49 -1.28
C THR A 104 -2.31 2.82 -1.89
N ALA A 105 -2.14 4.04 -2.41
CA ALA A 105 -0.85 4.51 -2.93
C ALA A 105 0.24 4.51 -1.84
N LEU A 106 -0.09 4.95 -0.63
CA LEU A 106 0.82 4.92 0.52
C LEU A 106 1.28 3.49 0.84
N PHE A 107 0.37 2.52 0.78
CA PHE A 107 0.70 1.10 0.96
C PHE A 107 1.66 0.57 -0.11
N ILE A 108 1.40 0.89 -1.37
CA ILE A 108 2.27 0.51 -2.51
C ILE A 108 3.66 1.12 -2.34
N LEU A 109 3.75 2.38 -1.92
CA LEU A 109 5.03 3.06 -1.67
C LEU A 109 5.81 2.41 -0.52
N CYS A 110 5.13 2.06 0.58
CA CYS A 110 5.77 1.34 1.70
C CYS A 110 6.31 -0.02 1.25
N TYR A 111 5.52 -0.77 0.48
CA TYR A 111 5.95 -2.05 -0.06
C TYR A 111 7.13 -1.90 -1.03
N THR A 112 7.14 -0.83 -1.83
CA THR A 112 8.25 -0.48 -2.73
C THR A 112 9.53 -0.19 -1.92
N GLY A 113 9.43 0.56 -0.84
CA GLY A 113 10.56 0.80 0.07
C GLY A 113 11.13 -0.49 0.67
N LEU A 114 10.27 -1.43 1.05
CA LEU A 114 10.69 -2.76 1.51
C LEU A 114 11.37 -3.56 0.38
N ALA A 115 10.78 -3.59 -0.82
CA ALA A 115 11.33 -4.29 -1.96
C ALA A 115 12.74 -3.79 -2.34
N VAL A 116 12.94 -2.46 -2.38
CA VAL A 116 14.25 -1.83 -2.61
C VAL A 116 15.25 -2.20 -1.52
N SER A 117 14.81 -2.26 -0.27
CA SER A 117 15.66 -2.59 0.87
C SER A 117 16.12 -4.05 0.84
N LEU A 118 15.24 -4.97 0.42
CA LEU A 118 15.52 -6.40 0.42
C LEU A 118 16.23 -6.89 -0.85
N PHE A 119 16.06 -6.22 -1.99
CA PHE A 119 16.69 -6.58 -3.26
C PHE A 119 18.20 -6.88 -3.09
N PRO A 120 18.82 -7.83 -3.80
CA PRO A 120 18.23 -8.86 -4.64
C PRO A 120 17.72 -10.07 -3.83
N PHE A 121 17.65 -9.98 -2.50
CA PHE A 121 17.22 -11.09 -1.65
C PHE A 121 15.70 -11.12 -1.50
N ILE A 122 15.13 -12.31 -1.63
CA ILE A 122 13.72 -12.55 -1.33
C ILE A 122 13.55 -13.18 0.06
N ILE A 123 14.53 -14.00 0.48
CA ILE A 123 14.66 -14.52 1.84
C ILE A 123 16.08 -14.19 2.31
N PRO A 124 16.27 -13.08 3.05
CA PRO A 124 17.58 -12.69 3.55
C PRO A 124 18.16 -13.70 4.57
N PRO A 125 19.49 -13.84 4.64
CA PRO A 125 20.50 -13.29 3.72
C PRO A 125 20.83 -14.22 2.54
N GLY A 126 20.27 -15.44 2.50
CA GLY A 126 20.83 -16.54 1.71
C GLY A 126 20.21 -16.78 0.33
N ILE A 127 18.97 -16.32 0.09
CA ILE A 127 18.24 -16.66 -1.15
C ILE A 127 17.91 -15.40 -1.93
N THR A 128 18.55 -15.30 -3.10
CA THR A 128 18.28 -14.24 -4.08
C THR A 128 17.03 -14.54 -4.91
N ILE A 129 16.45 -13.51 -5.52
CA ILE A 129 15.33 -13.64 -6.47
C ILE A 129 15.65 -14.61 -7.62
N TRP A 130 16.93 -14.72 -8.00
CA TRP A 130 17.40 -15.59 -9.08
C TRP A 130 17.51 -17.05 -8.63
N GLN A 131 17.88 -17.29 -7.39
CA GLN A 131 17.94 -18.64 -6.82
C GLN A 131 16.56 -19.18 -6.44
N ALA A 132 15.65 -18.29 -6.03
CA ALA A 132 14.25 -18.63 -5.79
C ALA A 132 13.42 -18.78 -7.08
N ALA A 133 13.99 -18.41 -8.23
CA ALA A 133 13.31 -18.52 -9.51
C ALA A 133 13.07 -19.99 -9.86
N ALA A 134 11.84 -20.32 -10.26
CA ALA A 134 11.54 -21.61 -10.86
C ALA A 134 12.30 -21.79 -12.19
N ALA A 135 12.38 -23.03 -12.68
CA ALA A 135 12.97 -23.31 -13.98
C ALA A 135 12.32 -22.44 -15.08
N PRO A 136 13.07 -21.95 -16.08
CA PRO A 136 12.55 -21.02 -17.09
C PRO A 136 11.27 -21.49 -17.77
N ASP A 137 11.17 -22.79 -18.10
CA ASP A 137 9.97 -23.36 -18.73
C ASP A 137 8.74 -23.30 -17.82
N SER A 138 8.92 -23.54 -16.51
CA SER A 138 7.84 -23.40 -15.52
C SER A 138 7.43 -21.95 -15.34
N GLN A 139 8.37 -20.99 -15.38
CA GLN A 139 8.07 -19.56 -15.32
C GLN A 139 7.29 -19.09 -16.56
N LEU A 140 7.69 -19.54 -17.75
CA LEU A 140 6.98 -19.24 -18.99
C LEU A 140 5.57 -19.84 -18.97
N PHE A 141 5.41 -21.08 -18.51
CA PHE A 141 4.10 -21.70 -18.35
C PHE A 141 3.20 -20.90 -17.39
N MET A 142 3.71 -20.49 -16.23
CA MET A 142 2.97 -19.64 -15.29
C MET A 142 2.62 -18.28 -15.91
N LEU A 143 3.52 -17.67 -16.68
CA LEU A 143 3.29 -16.40 -17.35
C LEU A 143 2.18 -16.50 -18.41
N TYR A 144 2.21 -17.54 -19.26
CA TYR A 144 1.17 -17.78 -20.25
C TYR A 144 -0.20 -18.05 -19.62
N GLY A 145 -0.25 -18.70 -18.44
CA GLY A 145 -1.47 -18.83 -17.66
C GLY A 145 -1.94 -17.50 -17.06
N ALA A 146 -1.02 -16.71 -16.50
CA ALA A 146 -1.34 -15.45 -15.82
C ALA A 146 -1.83 -14.35 -16.79
N ILE A 147 -1.27 -14.27 -18.01
CA ILE A 147 -1.61 -13.24 -19.01
C ILE A 147 -3.11 -13.15 -19.30
N PRO A 148 -3.85 -14.24 -19.60
CA PRO A 148 -5.30 -14.19 -19.80
C PRO A 148 -6.08 -14.24 -18.48
N ILE A 149 -5.59 -14.95 -17.46
CA ILE A 149 -6.34 -15.12 -16.20
C ILE A 149 -6.41 -13.80 -15.41
N LEU A 150 -5.32 -13.04 -15.31
CA LEU A 150 -5.30 -11.77 -14.60
C LEU A 150 -6.32 -10.74 -15.13
N PRO A 151 -6.41 -10.44 -16.43
CA PRO A 151 -7.42 -9.52 -16.95
C PRO A 151 -8.84 -10.06 -16.78
N ILE A 152 -9.06 -11.38 -16.83
CA ILE A 152 -10.37 -11.97 -16.53
C ILE A 152 -10.75 -11.72 -15.06
N ILE A 153 -9.85 -12.00 -14.11
CA ILE A 153 -10.09 -11.78 -12.68
C ILE A 153 -10.35 -10.29 -12.41
N LEU A 154 -9.51 -9.40 -12.97
CA LEU A 154 -9.67 -7.97 -12.80
C LEU A 154 -10.96 -7.46 -13.46
N GLY A 155 -11.29 -7.94 -14.65
CA GLY A 155 -12.52 -7.60 -15.37
C GLY A 155 -13.77 -8.04 -14.62
N TYR A 156 -13.80 -9.28 -14.12
CA TYR A 156 -14.89 -9.79 -13.28
C TYR A 156 -15.00 -9.00 -11.98
N THR A 157 -13.88 -8.68 -11.32
CA THR A 157 -13.87 -7.88 -10.10
C THR A 157 -14.40 -6.47 -10.37
N ALA A 158 -13.97 -5.82 -11.45
CA ALA A 158 -14.45 -4.51 -11.85
C ALA A 158 -15.94 -4.52 -12.21
N TYR A 159 -16.39 -5.53 -12.94
CA TYR A 159 -17.80 -5.71 -13.28
C TYR A 159 -18.66 -5.94 -12.03
N SER A 160 -18.21 -6.79 -11.10
CA SER A 160 -18.89 -6.99 -9.82
C SER A 160 -18.99 -5.67 -9.03
N TYR A 161 -17.91 -4.90 -8.98
CA TYR A 161 -17.92 -3.57 -8.36
C TYR A 161 -18.88 -2.60 -9.06
N TYR A 162 -18.96 -2.62 -10.39
CA TYR A 162 -19.85 -1.78 -11.19
C TYR A 162 -21.33 -2.12 -10.91
N VAL A 163 -21.70 -3.40 -11.00
CA VAL A 163 -23.08 -3.85 -10.80
C VAL A 163 -23.58 -3.54 -9.38
N PHE A 164 -22.76 -3.79 -8.36
CA PHE A 164 -23.14 -3.47 -6.97
C PHE A 164 -23.07 -1.98 -6.65
N TRP A 165 -22.34 -1.18 -7.43
CA TRP A 165 -22.36 0.28 -7.30
C TRP A 165 -23.74 0.83 -7.70
N GLU A 166 -24.26 0.42 -8.86
CA GLU A 166 -25.57 0.86 -9.35
C GLU A 166 -26.74 0.40 -8.44
N ALA A 167 -26.69 -0.84 -7.95
CA ALA A 167 -27.74 -1.36 -7.06
C ALA A 167 -27.90 -0.53 -5.77
N SER A 168 -26.79 -0.03 -5.21
CA SER A 168 -26.84 0.81 -3.99
C SER A 168 -27.38 2.22 -4.20
N GLU A 169 -27.39 2.73 -5.44
CA GLU A 169 -27.86 4.08 -5.75
C GLU A 169 -29.38 4.12 -6.01
N HIS A 170 -29.97 2.99 -6.43
CA HIS A 170 -31.41 2.88 -6.68
C HIS A 170 -32.27 2.67 -5.43
N ASP A 171 -31.75 2.02 -4.39
CA ASP A 171 -32.49 1.76 -3.14
C ASP A 171 -32.59 2.98 -2.20
N THR A 172 -31.84 4.06 -2.48
CA THR A 172 -31.88 5.30 -1.69
C THR A 172 -33.02 6.27 -2.03
N TYR A 173 -33.96 5.88 -2.89
CA TYR A 173 -35.10 6.71 -3.33
C TYR A 173 -36.49 6.21 -2.90
N HIS A 174 -36.58 5.34 -1.89
CA HIS A 174 -37.85 4.91 -1.31
C HIS A 174 -37.92 5.18 0.20
#